data_AF-A0A124E596-F1
#
_entry.id   AF-A0A124E596-F1
#
_cell.length_a   1.000
_cell.length_b   1.000
_cell.length_c   1.000
_cell.angle_alpha   90.00
_cell.angle_beta   90.00
_cell.angle_gamma   90.00
#
_symmetry.space_group_name_H-M   'P 1'
#
loop_
_entity.id
_entity.type
_entity.pdbx_description
1 polymer ?
#
loop_
_entity_poly.entity_id
_entity_poly.type
_entity_poly.pdbx_seq_one_letter_code
_entity_poly.pdbx_strand_id
1 'polypeptide(L)'
;MQVGVVDAVAGLRAAFDAFAACDFGSLSRAELLAVLDEYETLLCRLPAVGHRLLAQLQVEATPGELGAKSWNEVLRTRWRLSTAEAGRRLGEAAELGPRRALSGEPLAPVLPAVAAAQAAGLLNGEHVKVLRDAV
;
A
#
# COMPACT_ATOMS: atom_id res chain seq x y z
N MET A 1 -8.37 -21.09 0.13
CA MET A 1 -8.06 -19.79 -0.51
C MET A 1 -7.20 -18.88 0.37
N GLN A 2 -7.29 -18.96 1.71
CA GLN A 2 -6.50 -18.15 2.66
C GLN A 2 -5.00 -18.52 2.71
N VAL A 3 -4.67 -19.80 2.50
CA VAL A 3 -3.29 -20.32 2.41
C VAL A 3 -2.49 -19.62 1.30
N GLY A 4 -3.12 -19.35 0.15
CA GLY A 4 -2.42 -18.75 -0.99
C GLY A 4 -1.97 -17.29 -0.80
N VAL A 5 -2.68 -16.46 -0.04
CA VAL A 5 -2.30 -15.04 0.15
C VAL A 5 -1.17 -14.90 1.17
N VAL A 6 -1.20 -15.70 2.24
CA VAL A 6 -0.11 -15.73 3.24
C VAL A 6 1.17 -16.26 2.61
N ASP A 7 1.08 -17.34 1.82
CA ASP A 7 2.21 -17.89 1.09
C ASP A 7 2.75 -16.90 0.05
N ALA A 8 1.88 -16.14 -0.63
CA ALA A 8 2.29 -15.11 -1.58
C ALA A 8 3.09 -13.98 -0.90
N VAL A 9 2.67 -13.51 0.28
CA VAL A 9 3.44 -12.51 1.05
C VAL A 9 4.76 -13.09 1.55
N ALA A 10 4.79 -14.36 1.96
CA ALA A 10 6.02 -15.04 2.32
C ALA A 10 6.99 -15.13 1.12
N GLY A 11 6.47 -15.43 -0.08
CA GLY A 11 7.23 -15.43 -1.33
C GLY A 11 7.78 -14.04 -1.70
N LEU A 12 6.97 -12.99 -1.55
CA LEU A 12 7.44 -11.61 -1.74
C LEU A 12 8.58 -11.24 -0.79
N ARG A 13 8.47 -11.62 0.49
CA ARG A 13 9.54 -11.39 1.46
C ARG A 13 10.81 -12.15 1.11
N ALA A 14 10.69 -13.42 0.73
CA ALA A 14 11.84 -14.23 0.32
C ALA A 14 12.52 -13.67 -0.94
N ALA A 15 11.74 -13.19 -1.92
CA ALA A 15 12.27 -12.56 -3.12
C ALA A 15 13.01 -11.25 -2.79
N PHE A 16 12.45 -10.44 -1.87
CA PHE A 16 13.12 -9.24 -1.37
C PHE A 16 14.44 -9.57 -0.65
N ASP A 17 14.43 -10.58 0.23
CA ASP A 17 15.64 -11.01 0.95
C ASP A 17 16.73 -11.48 -0.03
N ALA A 18 16.35 -12.21 -1.08
CA ALA A 18 17.27 -12.62 -2.14
C ALA A 18 17.83 -11.42 -2.94
N PHE A 19 16.97 -10.46 -3.30
CA PHE A 19 17.38 -9.23 -3.98
C PHE A 19 18.33 -8.38 -3.11
N ALA A 20 18.02 -8.23 -1.83
CA ALA A 20 18.84 -7.48 -0.88
C ALA A 20 20.23 -8.13 -0.64
N ALA A 21 20.37 -9.43 -0.91
CA ALA A 21 21.63 -10.15 -0.81
C ALA A 21 22.49 -10.07 -2.09
N CYS A 22 22.00 -9.48 -3.18
CA CYS A 22 22.76 -9.33 -4.42
C CYS A 22 23.93 -8.33 -4.27
N ASP A 23 25.03 -8.59 -4.99
CA ASP A 23 26.14 -7.65 -5.10
C ASP A 23 25.86 -6.60 -6.19
N PHE A 24 25.30 -5.46 -5.78
CA PHE A 24 25.04 -4.32 -6.66
C PHE A 24 26.33 -3.66 -7.19
N GLY A 25 27.49 -3.89 -6.58
CA GLY A 25 28.77 -3.32 -7.00
C GLY A 25 29.28 -3.88 -8.33
N SER A 26 28.77 -5.05 -8.72
CA SER A 26 29.07 -5.70 -10.01
C SER A 26 28.32 -5.09 -11.21
N LEU A 27 27.29 -4.27 -10.95
CA LEU A 27 26.45 -3.70 -11.99
C LEU A 27 27.14 -2.52 -12.70
N SER A 28 26.99 -2.45 -14.00
CA SER A 28 27.26 -1.22 -14.75
C SER A 28 26.27 -0.11 -14.37
N ARG A 29 26.60 1.14 -14.71
CA ARG A 29 25.69 2.28 -14.48
C ARG A 29 24.32 2.09 -15.15
N ALA A 30 24.29 1.55 -16.36
CA ALA A 30 23.04 1.36 -17.09
C ALA A 30 22.16 0.30 -16.42
N GLU A 31 22.77 -0.80 -15.96
CA GLU A 31 22.06 -1.85 -15.22
C GLU A 31 21.56 -1.33 -13.87
N LEU A 32 22.37 -0.54 -13.15
CA LEU A 32 21.96 0.05 -11.88
C LEU A 32 20.76 0.98 -12.04
N LEU A 33 20.72 1.80 -13.10
CA LEU A 33 19.56 2.66 -13.39
C LEU A 33 18.31 1.82 -13.69
N ALA A 34 18.42 0.80 -14.53
CA ALA A 34 17.30 -0.09 -14.83
C ALA A 34 16.77 -0.80 -13.57
N VAL A 35 17.65 -1.24 -12.66
CA VAL A 35 17.26 -1.83 -11.38
C VAL A 35 16.55 -0.82 -10.48
N LEU A 36 17.04 0.42 -10.42
CA LEU A 36 16.41 1.49 -9.64
C LEU A 36 15.02 1.86 -10.17
N ASP A 37 14.83 1.89 -11.50
CA ASP A 37 13.54 2.19 -12.13
C ASP A 37 12.49 1.12 -11.79
N GLU A 38 12.87 -0.17 -11.86
CA GLU A 38 12.00 -1.28 -11.47
C GLU A 38 11.71 -1.27 -9.95
N TYR A 39 12.71 -0.96 -9.13
CA TYR A 39 12.55 -0.84 -7.69
C TYR A 39 11.57 0.27 -7.31
N GLU A 40 11.71 1.47 -7.91
CA GLU A 40 10.78 2.58 -7.68
C GLU A 40 9.36 2.24 -8.15
N THR A 41 9.23 1.56 -9.30
CA THR A 41 7.94 1.07 -9.79
C THR A 41 7.28 0.15 -8.77
N LEU A 42 8.03 -0.76 -8.13
CA LEU A 42 7.52 -1.63 -7.07
C LEU A 42 7.11 -0.82 -5.82
N LEU A 43 7.92 0.13 -5.39
CA LEU A 43 7.61 1.01 -4.25
C LEU A 43 6.29 1.77 -4.47
N CYS A 44 6.06 2.27 -5.68
CA CYS A 44 4.83 2.96 -6.04
C CYS A 44 3.59 2.05 -5.98
N ARG A 45 3.73 0.77 -6.33
CA ARG A 45 2.61 -0.20 -6.41
C ARG A 45 2.23 -0.81 -5.07
N LEU A 46 3.19 -0.96 -4.14
CA LEU A 46 2.96 -1.62 -2.85
C LEU A 46 1.83 -0.98 -2.02
N PRO A 47 1.72 0.37 -1.90
CA PRO A 47 0.62 1.02 -1.18
C PRO A 47 -0.76 0.63 -1.69
N ALA A 48 -0.95 0.49 -3.01
CA ALA A 48 -2.25 0.12 -3.59
C ALA A 48 -2.75 -1.26 -3.09
N VAL A 49 -1.84 -2.23 -2.91
CA VAL A 49 -2.18 -3.53 -2.29
C VAL A 49 -2.48 -3.35 -0.80
N GLY A 50 -1.69 -2.52 -0.11
CA GLY A 50 -1.91 -2.18 1.30
C GLY A 50 -3.29 -1.56 1.57
N HIS A 51 -3.76 -0.66 0.70
CA HIS A 51 -5.09 -0.05 0.80
C HIS A 51 -6.20 -1.11 0.71
N ARG A 52 -6.06 -2.10 -0.17
CA ARG A 52 -7.03 -3.21 -0.29
C ARG A 52 -7.06 -4.09 0.96
N LEU A 53 -5.89 -4.42 1.52
CA LEU A 53 -5.79 -5.20 2.74
C LEU A 53 -6.39 -4.46 3.94
N LEU A 54 -6.11 -3.16 4.05
CA LEU A 54 -6.66 -2.32 5.11
C LEU A 54 -8.17 -2.16 4.97
N ALA A 55 -8.67 -1.91 3.76
CA ALA A 55 -10.10 -1.82 3.50
C ALA A 55 -10.83 -3.13 3.86
N GLN A 56 -10.26 -4.30 3.53
CA GLN A 56 -10.84 -5.57 3.96
C GLN A 56 -10.85 -5.70 5.49
N LEU A 57 -9.76 -5.35 6.18
CA LEU A 57 -9.72 -5.38 7.63
C LEU A 57 -10.77 -4.46 8.27
N GLN A 58 -11.02 -3.29 7.66
CA GLN A 58 -12.04 -2.35 8.10
C GLN A 58 -13.49 -2.84 7.88
N VAL A 59 -13.69 -3.81 6.98
CA VAL A 59 -14.97 -4.51 6.81
C VAL A 59 -15.15 -5.61 7.85
N GLU A 60 -14.07 -6.35 8.16
CA GLU A 60 -14.13 -7.53 9.04
C GLU A 60 -14.09 -7.21 10.54
N ALA A 61 -13.60 -6.02 10.91
CA ALA A 61 -13.42 -5.66 12.30
C ALA A 61 -13.63 -4.16 12.52
N THR A 62 -13.87 -3.81 13.77
CA THR A 62 -13.84 -2.44 14.29
C THR A 62 -12.53 -2.21 15.08
N PRO A 63 -12.11 -0.95 15.28
CA PRO A 63 -10.96 -0.67 16.14
C PRO A 63 -11.11 -1.24 17.57
N GLY A 64 -12.34 -1.22 18.10
CA GLY A 64 -12.65 -1.67 19.46
C GLY A 64 -12.43 -3.18 19.64
N GLU A 65 -12.81 -4.00 18.67
CA GLU A 65 -12.53 -5.44 18.65
C GLU A 65 -11.03 -5.74 18.57
N LEU A 66 -10.25 -4.80 18.04
CA LEU A 66 -8.79 -4.84 18.00
C LEU A 66 -8.12 -4.19 19.22
N GLY A 67 -8.91 -3.79 20.23
CA GLY A 67 -8.41 -3.20 21.48
C GLY A 67 -7.91 -1.75 21.36
N ALA A 68 -8.41 -0.99 20.38
CA ALA A 68 -8.01 0.39 20.12
C ALA A 68 -9.22 1.33 20.01
N LYS A 69 -9.03 2.62 20.32
CA LYS A 69 -10.09 3.64 20.23
C LYS A 69 -10.30 4.15 18.81
N SER A 70 -9.36 3.91 17.90
CA SER A 70 -9.45 4.33 16.49
C SER A 70 -8.52 3.51 15.60
N TRP A 71 -8.80 3.49 14.29
CA TRP A 71 -7.90 2.89 13.29
C TRP A 71 -6.51 3.51 13.30
N ASN A 72 -6.41 4.81 13.58
CA ASN A 72 -5.11 5.48 13.69
C ASN A 72 -4.27 4.84 14.82
N GLU A 73 -4.88 4.56 15.98
CA GLU A 73 -4.22 3.87 17.08
C GLU A 73 -3.89 2.41 16.74
N VAL A 74 -4.77 1.68 16.04
CA VAL A 74 -4.46 0.33 15.54
C VAL A 74 -3.16 0.34 14.72
N LEU A 75 -3.07 1.22 13.73
CA LEU A 75 -1.91 1.30 12.84
C LEU A 75 -0.63 1.73 13.57
N ARG A 76 -0.72 2.74 14.44
CA ARG A 76 0.42 3.21 15.24
C ARG A 76 0.98 2.10 16.11
N THR A 77 0.12 1.36 16.80
CA THR A 77 0.54 0.29 17.71
C THR A 77 1.09 -0.91 16.94
N ARG A 78 0.39 -1.36 15.89
CA ARG A 78 0.80 -2.57 15.14
C ARG A 78 2.03 -2.34 14.26
N TRP A 79 2.14 -1.16 13.64
CA TRP A 79 3.19 -0.87 12.64
C TRP A 79 4.24 0.14 13.14
N ARG A 80 4.16 0.58 14.41
CA ARG A 80 5.09 1.55 15.02
C ARG A 80 5.17 2.86 14.23
N LEU A 81 4.02 3.37 13.81
CA LEU A 81 3.91 4.61 13.05
C LEU A 81 3.69 5.83 13.95
N SER A 82 4.05 7.00 13.45
CA SER A 82 3.58 8.27 14.01
C SER A 82 2.08 8.45 13.76
N THR A 83 1.45 9.36 14.52
CA THR A 83 0.05 9.74 14.28
C THR A 83 -0.18 10.26 12.87
N ALA A 84 0.75 11.09 12.37
CA ALA A 84 0.65 11.70 11.05
C ALA A 84 0.73 10.64 9.94
N GLU A 85 1.67 9.70 10.06
CA GLU A 85 1.86 8.66 9.05
C GLU A 85 0.70 7.64 9.05
N ALA A 86 0.19 7.26 10.23
CA ALA A 86 -1.01 6.42 10.30
C ALA A 86 -2.24 7.14 9.71
N GLY A 87 -2.38 8.44 9.98
CA GLY A 87 -3.45 9.27 9.40
C GLY A 87 -3.35 9.38 7.89
N ARG A 88 -2.14 9.61 7.36
CA ARG A 88 -1.86 9.66 5.92
C ARG A 88 -2.28 8.36 5.23
N ARG A 89 -1.83 7.20 5.73
CA ARG A 89 -2.16 5.88 5.16
C ARG A 89 -3.66 5.57 5.22
N LEU A 90 -4.35 5.99 6.28
CA LEU A 90 -5.81 5.84 6.39
C LEU A 90 -6.55 6.71 5.38
N GLY A 91 -6.13 7.96 5.20
CA GLY A 91 -6.71 8.87 4.20
C GLY A 91 -6.51 8.33 2.78
N GLU A 92 -5.29 7.90 2.45
CA GLU A 92 -4.99 7.29 1.15
C GLU A 92 -5.80 6.01 0.93
N ALA A 93 -5.94 5.16 1.93
CA ALA A 93 -6.77 3.95 1.81
C ALA A 93 -8.26 4.28 1.61
N ALA A 94 -8.78 5.34 2.24
CA ALA A 94 -10.16 5.76 2.07
C ALA A 94 -10.45 6.31 0.67
N GLU A 95 -9.47 6.99 0.06
CA GLU A 95 -9.65 7.65 -1.23
C GLU A 95 -9.25 6.79 -2.43
N LEU A 96 -8.19 5.98 -2.28
CA LEU A 96 -7.62 5.15 -3.35
C LEU A 96 -7.96 3.66 -3.22
N GLY A 97 -8.39 3.23 -2.04
CA GLY A 97 -8.78 1.85 -1.78
C GLY A 97 -10.15 1.48 -2.37
N PRO A 98 -10.48 0.17 -2.37
CA PRO A 98 -11.78 -0.31 -2.81
C PRO A 98 -12.88 0.18 -1.86
N ARG A 99 -14.05 0.52 -2.41
CA ARG A 99 -15.22 0.99 -1.65
C ARG A 99 -16.44 0.14 -1.95
N ARG A 100 -17.42 0.18 -1.04
CA ARG A 100 -18.72 -0.49 -1.21
C ARG A 100 -19.86 0.46 -0.83
N ALA A 101 -20.97 0.37 -1.54
CA ALA A 101 -22.21 1.03 -1.18
C ALA A 101 -22.81 0.37 0.07
N LEU A 102 -23.81 1.01 0.70
CA LEU A 102 -24.57 0.41 1.81
C LEU A 102 -25.24 -0.91 1.41
N SER A 103 -25.59 -1.07 0.14
CA SER A 103 -26.11 -2.33 -0.42
C SER A 103 -25.05 -3.42 -0.63
N GLY A 104 -23.77 -3.13 -0.39
CA GLY A 104 -22.64 -4.03 -0.60
C GLY A 104 -22.03 -3.98 -2.01
N GLU A 105 -22.66 -3.25 -2.94
CA GLU A 105 -22.18 -3.12 -4.32
C GLU A 105 -20.80 -2.45 -4.38
N PRO A 106 -19.85 -2.98 -5.18
CA PRO A 106 -18.55 -2.36 -5.37
C PRO A 106 -18.69 -0.94 -5.95
N LEU A 107 -17.95 0.01 -5.37
CA LEU A 107 -17.82 1.37 -5.86
C LEU A 107 -16.39 1.62 -6.32
N ALA A 108 -16.24 2.47 -7.33
CA ALA A 108 -14.94 3.00 -7.72
C ALA A 108 -14.27 3.72 -6.53
N PRO A 109 -12.93 3.78 -6.48
CA PRO A 109 -12.22 4.67 -5.56
C PRO A 109 -12.72 6.12 -5.66
N VAL A 110 -12.48 6.94 -4.65
CA VAL A 110 -12.83 8.38 -4.68
C VAL A 110 -12.05 9.07 -5.82
N LEU A 111 -10.77 8.71 -5.95
CA LEU A 111 -9.88 9.22 -7.00
C LEU A 111 -9.47 8.07 -7.93
N PRO A 112 -10.33 7.63 -8.87
CA PRO A 112 -10.11 6.42 -9.65
C PRO A 112 -8.88 6.49 -10.55
N ALA A 113 -8.60 7.67 -11.14
CA ALA A 113 -7.42 7.86 -11.98
C ALA A 113 -6.11 7.79 -11.17
N VAL A 114 -6.09 8.40 -9.99
CA VAL A 114 -4.93 8.37 -9.07
C VAL A 114 -4.69 6.95 -8.57
N ALA A 115 -5.75 6.23 -8.18
CA ALA A 115 -5.66 4.84 -7.74
C ALA A 115 -5.12 3.92 -8.85
N ALA A 116 -5.59 4.08 -10.09
CA ALA A 116 -5.11 3.32 -11.23
C ALA A 116 -3.63 3.61 -11.54
N ALA A 117 -3.23 4.88 -11.54
CA ALA A 117 -1.85 5.28 -11.80
C ALA A 117 -0.88 4.79 -10.71
N GLN A 118 -1.28 4.83 -9.43
CA GLN A 118 -0.49 4.25 -8.34
C GLN A 118 -0.36 2.72 -8.49
N ALA A 119 -1.47 2.02 -8.79
CA ALA A 119 -1.44 0.56 -9.01
C ALA A 119 -0.58 0.14 -10.21
N ALA A 120 -0.40 1.04 -11.19
CA ALA A 120 0.51 0.89 -12.32
C ALA A 120 1.97 1.26 -12.00
N GLY A 121 2.25 1.84 -10.83
CA GLY A 121 3.60 2.21 -10.40
C GLY A 121 4.06 3.59 -10.87
N LEU A 122 3.14 4.45 -11.32
CA LEU A 122 3.45 5.77 -11.88
C LEU A 122 3.45 6.88 -10.82
N LEU A 123 2.85 6.63 -9.65
CA LEU A 123 2.70 7.63 -8.58
C LEU A 123 3.27 7.10 -7.27
N ASN A 124 4.22 7.84 -6.71
CA ASN A 124 4.66 7.66 -5.33
C ASN A 124 3.72 8.41 -4.36
N GLY A 125 3.99 8.30 -3.05
CA GLY A 125 3.16 8.91 -2.01
C GLY A 125 3.09 10.44 -2.08
N GLU A 126 4.15 11.11 -2.53
CA GLU A 126 4.14 12.58 -2.67
C GLU A 126 3.31 13.03 -3.88
N HIS A 127 3.38 12.31 -5.00
CA HIS A 127 2.48 12.57 -6.14
C HIS A 127 1.02 12.40 -5.72
N VAL A 128 0.71 11.31 -5.00
CA VAL A 128 -0.63 11.06 -4.47
C VAL A 128 -1.08 12.22 -3.58
N LYS A 129 -0.25 12.67 -2.65
CA LYS A 129 -0.57 13.79 -1.76
C LYS A 129 -0.92 15.06 -2.54
N VAL A 130 -0.07 15.47 -3.50
CA VAL A 130 -0.33 16.68 -4.29
C VAL A 130 -1.61 16.54 -5.12
N LEU A 131 -1.85 15.38 -5.72
CA LEU A 131 -3.05 15.15 -6.53
C LEU A 131 -4.32 15.21 -5.68
N ARG A 132 -4.31 14.67 -4.46
CA ARG A 132 -5.46 14.72 -3.54
C ARG A 132 -5.90 16.14 -3.19
N ASP A 133 -4.96 17.09 -3.16
CA ASP A 133 -5.26 18.49 -2.87
C ASP A 133 -5.74 19.27 -4.12
N ALA A 134 -5.52 18.72 -5.32
CA ALA A 134 -5.73 19.42 -6.59
C ALA A 134 -7.01 19.02 -7.34
N VAL A 135 -7.58 17.85 -7.05
CA VAL A 135 -8.83 17.34 -7.68
C VAL A 135 -9.93 17.14 -6.65
#